data_AF-A0A9P5X1P8-F1
#
_entry.id   AF-A0A9P5X1P8-F1
#
_cell.length_a   1.000
_cell.length_b   1.000
_cell.length_c   1.000
_cell.angle_alpha   90.00
_cell.angle_beta   90.00
_cell.angle_gamma   90.00
#
_symmetry.space_group_name_H-M   'P 1'
#
loop_
_entity.id
_entity.type
_entity.pdbx_description
1 polymer ?
#
loop_
_entity_poly.entity_id
_entity_poly.type
_entity_poly.pdbx_seq_one_letter_code
_entity_poly.pdbx_strand_id
1 'polypeptide(L)' 'DGFNPYGNKQSGKQVSISAIYMTYLNLPCDIQNHIKNVFLVGIVPGPKEPSITQVNHLL' A
#
# COMPACT_ATOMS: atom_id res chain seq x y z
N ASP A 1 5.54 -3.28 -6.57
CA ASP A 1 5.02 -2.45 -7.66
C ASP A 1 4.20 -1.33 -7.03
N GLY A 2 4.50 -0.08 -7.33
CA GLY A 2 3.90 1.07 -6.64
C GLY A 2 3.11 1.92 -7.62
N PHE A 3 1.98 2.46 -7.17
CA PHE A 3 1.04 3.21 -8.02
C PHE A 3 1.10 4.70 -7.74
N ASN A 4 0.78 5.52 -8.75
CA ASN A 4 0.62 6.96 -8.56
C ASN A 4 -0.82 7.26 -8.09
N PRO A 5 -1.04 7.71 -6.85
CA PRO A 5 -2.38 7.95 -6.32
C PRO A 5 -3.11 9.11 -7.00
N TYR A 6 -2.40 9.99 -7.70
CA TYR A 6 -2.97 11.20 -8.30
C TYR A 6 -3.52 10.99 -9.72
N GLY A 7 -3.50 9.76 -10.24
CA GLY A 7 -4.05 9.39 -11.56
C GLY A 7 -3.33 10.00 -12.78
N ASN A 8 -2.48 11.01 -12.58
CA ASN A 8 -1.82 11.75 -13.65
C ASN A 8 -0.38 11.25 -13.85
N LYS A 9 -0.12 10.60 -14.99
CA LYS A 9 1.21 10.17 -15.44
C LYS A 9 1.95 11.26 -16.23
N GLN A 10 1.28 12.38 -16.55
CA GLN A 10 1.84 13.44 -17.36
C GLN A 10 2.35 14.59 -16.47
N SER A 11 3.58 15.04 -16.76
CA SER A 11 4.33 16.12 -16.09
C SER A 11 5.20 15.73 -14.89
N GLY A 12 6.21 14.87 -15.12
CA GLY A 12 7.50 14.87 -14.40
C GLY A 12 7.54 14.53 -12.90
N LYS A 13 6.40 14.51 -12.19
CA LYS A 13 6.32 14.16 -10.76
C LYS A 13 6.18 12.65 -10.63
N GLN A 14 7.30 11.99 -10.35
CA GLN A 14 7.31 10.59 -9.94
C GLN A 14 6.87 10.50 -8.48
N VAL A 15 5.60 10.15 -8.26
CA VAL A 15 5.09 9.73 -6.94
C VAL A 15 4.65 8.29 -7.07
N SER A 16 5.09 7.46 -6.14
CA SER A 16 4.76 6.04 -6.08
C SER A 16 4.36 5.69 -4.66
N ILE A 17 3.27 4.99 -4.48
CA ILE A 17 2.83 4.47 -3.18
C ILE A 17 2.66 2.96 -3.30
N SER A 18 3.17 2.23 -2.32
CA SER A 18 2.93 0.80 -2.18
C SER A 18 2.20 0.54 -0.87
N ALA A 19 1.31 -0.45 -0.84
CA ALA A 19 0.59 -0.86 0.36
C ALA A 19 0.98 -2.29 0.74
N ILE A 20 1.10 -2.53 2.04
CA ILE A 20 1.34 -3.85 2.61
C ILE A 20 0.02 -4.31 3.19
N TYR A 21 -0.47 -5.44 2.69
CA TYR A 21 -1.70 -6.08 3.16
C TYR A 21 -1.36 -7.39 3.85
N MET A 22 -2.09 -7.71 4.91
CA MET A 22 -2.04 -9.01 5.57
C MET A 22 -3.39 -9.71 5.45
N THR A 23 -3.35 -11.03 5.45
CA THR A 23 -4.52 -11.92 5.46
C THR A 23 -4.40 -12.94 6.57
N TYR A 24 -5.53 -13.44 7.06
CA TYR A 24 -5.58 -14.57 7.99
C TYR A 24 -5.30 -15.89 7.27
N LEU A 25 -4.20 -16.55 7.63
CA LEU A 25 -3.84 -17.87 7.12
C LEU A 25 -4.62 -19.03 7.78
N ASN A 26 -5.41 -18.73 8.81
CA ASN A 26 -6.30 -19.70 9.44
C ASN A 26 -7.56 -19.98 8.59
N LEU A 27 -7.79 -19.20 7.53
CA LEU A 27 -8.90 -19.38 6.62
C LEU A 27 -8.50 -20.28 5.45
N PRO A 28 -9.46 -21.01 4.84
CA PRO A 28 -9.23 -21.71 3.58
C PRO A 28 -8.64 -20.80 2.50
N CYS A 29 -7.76 -21.37 1.65
CA CYS A 29 -7.00 -20.65 0.62
C CYS A 29 -7.92 -19.88 -0.35
N ASP A 30 -9.11 -20.40 -0.59
CA ASP A 30 -10.15 -19.80 -1.42
C ASP A 30 -10.73 -18.51 -0.85
N ILE A 31 -10.74 -18.33 0.48
CA ILE A 31 -11.35 -17.15 1.11
C ILE A 31 -10.37 -16.22 1.83
N GLN A 32 -9.10 -16.61 2.00
CA GLN A 32 -8.11 -15.80 2.71
C GLN A 32 -7.97 -14.41 2.07
N ASN A 33 -7.86 -14.33 0.74
CA ASN A 33 -7.64 -13.06 0.02
C ASN A 33 -8.94 -12.28 -0.27
N HIS A 34 -10.08 -12.67 0.30
CA HIS A 34 -11.29 -11.86 0.18
C HIS A 34 -11.08 -10.52 0.88
N ILE A 35 -11.57 -9.41 0.29
CA ILE A 35 -11.39 -8.05 0.83
C ILE A 35 -11.79 -7.94 2.32
N LYS A 36 -12.81 -8.70 2.75
CA LYS A 36 -13.27 -8.74 4.16
C LYS A 36 -12.28 -9.37 5.15
N ASN A 37 -11.30 -10.13 4.66
CA ASN A 37 -10.31 -10.88 5.43
C ASN A 37 -8.89 -10.32 5.27
N VAL A 38 -8.75 -9.26 4.48
CA VAL A 38 -7.49 -8.58 4.21
C VAL A 38 -7.49 -7.24 4.96
N PHE A 39 -6.41 -6.94 5.66
CA PHE A 39 -6.25 -5.68 6.38
C PHE A 39 -4.97 -4.98 5.92
N LEU A 40 -5.08 -3.65 5.77
CA LEU A 40 -3.95 -2.78 5.46
C LEU A 40 -3.08 -2.63 6.71
N VAL A 41 -1.79 -2.94 6.60
CA VAL A 41 -0.85 -2.92 7.74
C VAL A 41 0.27 -1.91 7.59
N GLY A 42 0.41 -1.33 6.41
CA GLY A 42 1.45 -0.35 6.17
C GLY A 42 1.35 0.25 4.78
N ILE A 43 1.82 1.47 4.67
CA ILE A 43 1.96 2.17 3.39
C ILE A 43 3.41 2.60 3.27
N VAL A 44 4.03 2.25 2.16
CA VAL A 44 5.39 2.62 1.81
C VAL A 44 5.31 3.74 0.78
N PRO A 45 5.60 4.99 1.14
CA PRO A 45 5.71 6.07 0.19
C PRO A 45 7.03 5.94 -0.59
N GLY A 46 7.00 6.29 -1.86
CA GLY A 46 8.15 6.42 -2.75
C GLY A 46 8.05 7.69 -3.58
N PRO A 47 9.08 8.04 -4.37
CA PRO A 47 10.26 7.24 -4.74
C PRO A 47 11.52 7.48 -3.89
N LYS A 48 11.48 8.38 -2.90
CA LYS A 48 12.59 8.63 -1.97
C LYS A 48 12.34 7.93 -0.63
N GLU A 49 13.41 7.71 0.15
CA GLU A 49 13.29 7.19 1.50
C GLU A 49 12.26 8.02 2.31
N PRO A 50 11.26 7.38 2.93
CA PRO A 50 10.34 8.07 3.82
C PRO A 50 11.11 8.71 4.97
N SER A 51 10.82 9.99 5.25
CA SER A 51 11.18 10.56 6.55
C SER A 51 10.46 9.80 7.67
N ILE A 52 11.03 9.80 8.88
CA ILE A 52 10.48 9.12 10.07
C ILE A 52 8.99 9.42 10.29
N THR A 53 8.54 10.63 9.96
CA THR A 53 7.14 11.06 10.11
C THR A 53 6.22 10.54 9.01
N GLN A 54 6.72 10.28 7.79
CA GLN A 54 5.90 9.88 6.65
C GLN A 54 5.38 8.44 6.68
N VAL A 55 5.92 7.60 7.57
CA VAL A 55 5.57 6.17 7.64
C VAL A 55 4.19 5.95 8.27
N ASN A 56 3.64 6.92 9.01
CA ASN A 56 2.49 6.70 9.90
C ASN A 56 1.38 7.77 9.81
N HIS A 57 0.96 8.17 8.61
CA HIS A 57 -0.11 9.17 8.43
C HIS A 57 -1.46 8.59 7.97
N LEU A 58 -1.56 7.28 7.79
CA LEU A 58 -2.70 6.65 7.09
C LEU A 58 -3.31 5.45 7.84
N LEU A 59 -2.79 5.11 9.02
CA LEU A 59 -3.33 4.07 9.90
C LEU A 59 -4.03 4.71 11.10
#